data_AF-A0A958W8N5-F1
#
_entry.id   AF-A0A958W8N5-F1
#
_cell.length_a   1.000
_cell.length_b   1.000
_cell.length_c   1.000
_cell.angle_alpha   90.00
_cell.angle_beta   90.00
_cell.angle_gamma   90.00
#
_symmetry.space_group_name_H-M   'P 1'
#
loop_
_entity.id
_entity.type
_entity.pdbx_description
1 polymer ?
#
loop_
_entity_poly.entity_id
_entity_poly.type
_entity_poly.pdbx_seq_one_letter_code
_entity_poly.pdbx_strand_id
1 'polypeptide(L)'
;MFELAIELRNKGELKKSINILNEILDNYQIDDKTYGIHAVLGGIHIDLGENNKALENYQKATKLNPESELSSLGLYLTLAKLNKDVEAIYELMRYLKCNPAYLYKDTLEELLEGLKEGYMTNYENEIRKLAKENGVES
;
A
#
# COMPACT_ATOMS: atom_id res chain seq x y z
N MET A 1 -11.95 -1.30 20.75
CA MET A 1 -10.80 -0.37 20.60
C MET A 1 -10.42 -0.17 19.14
N PHE A 2 -10.19 -1.22 18.35
CA PHE A 2 -9.87 -1.06 16.92
C PHE A 2 -11.00 -0.36 16.12
N GLU A 3 -12.26 -0.79 16.28
CA GLU A 3 -13.41 -0.14 15.63
C GLU A 3 -13.55 1.35 15.98
N LEU A 4 -13.28 1.70 17.25
CA LEU A 4 -13.27 3.09 17.71
C LEU A 4 -12.20 3.90 16.97
N ALA A 5 -11.01 3.34 16.74
CA ALA A 5 -9.98 4.01 15.95
C ALA A 5 -10.47 4.27 14.50
N ILE A 6 -11.12 3.29 13.87
CA ILE A 6 -11.68 3.46 12.52
C ILE A 6 -12.74 4.58 12.51
N GLU A 7 -13.62 4.61 13.50
CA GLU A 7 -14.63 5.67 13.62
C GLU A 7 -13.98 7.05 13.79
N LEU A 8 -12.97 7.16 14.65
CA LEU A 8 -12.21 8.40 14.85
C LEU A 8 -11.51 8.85 13.56
N ARG A 9 -10.91 7.91 12.80
CA ARG A 9 -10.34 8.20 11.48
C ARG A 9 -11.40 8.78 10.54
N ASN A 10 -12.56 8.13 10.45
CA ASN A 10 -13.65 8.57 9.56
C ASN A 10 -14.21 9.95 9.95
N LYS A 11 -14.14 10.32 11.23
CA LYS A 11 -14.48 11.65 11.75
C LYS A 11 -13.38 12.70 11.56
N GLY A 12 -12.22 12.32 11.02
CA GLY A 12 -11.06 13.20 10.89
C GLY A 12 -10.29 13.43 12.19
N GLU A 13 -10.63 12.70 13.27
CA GLU A 13 -9.94 12.76 14.56
C GLU A 13 -8.65 11.93 14.54
N LEU A 14 -7.80 12.19 13.54
CA LEU A 14 -6.65 11.36 13.15
C LEU A 14 -5.66 11.11 14.31
N LYS A 15 -5.36 12.14 15.11
CA LYS A 15 -4.47 11.99 16.28
C LYS A 15 -5.02 11.05 17.34
N LYS A 16 -6.33 11.12 17.62
CA LYS A 16 -6.96 10.21 18.59
C LYS A 16 -6.98 8.79 18.05
N SER A 17 -7.27 8.62 16.76
CA SER A 17 -7.17 7.32 16.09
C SER A 17 -5.78 6.72 16.23
N ILE A 18 -4.71 7.48 15.96
CA ILE A 18 -3.32 7.02 16.11
C ILE A 18 -3.04 6.55 17.54
N ASN A 19 -3.46 7.33 18.55
CA ASN A 19 -3.23 6.97 19.95
C ASN A 19 -3.87 5.63 20.31
N ILE A 20 -5.14 5.42 19.92
CA ILE A 20 -5.84 4.15 20.17
C ILE A 20 -5.15 2.99 19.44
N LEU A 21 -4.71 3.19 18.19
CA LEU A 21 -4.03 2.14 17.43
C LEU A 21 -2.68 1.77 18.06
N ASN A 22 -1.91 2.74 18.53
CA ASN A 22 -0.64 2.49 19.25
C ASN A 22 -0.88 1.79 20.58
N GLU A 23 -1.91 2.20 21.34
CA GLU A 23 -2.28 1.52 22.58
C GLU A 23 -2.64 0.04 22.34
N ILE A 24 -3.30 -0.27 21.21
CA ILE A 24 -3.55 -1.66 20.82
C ILE A 24 -2.23 -2.38 20.49
N LEU A 25 -1.31 -1.74 19.77
CA LEU A 25 -0.01 -2.36 19.45
C LEU A 25 0.85 -2.61 20.70
N ASP A 26 0.76 -1.74 21.71
CA ASP A 26 1.54 -1.85 22.94
C ASP A 26 1.00 -2.94 23.89
N ASN A 27 -0.31 -3.18 23.88
CA ASN A 27 -0.98 -4.08 24.83
C ASN A 27 -1.27 -5.49 24.29
N TYR A 28 -1.20 -5.70 22.97
CA TYR A 28 -1.51 -6.99 22.35
C TYR A 28 -0.27 -7.57 21.67
N GLN A 29 -0.13 -8.90 21.66
CA GLN A 29 0.98 -9.55 20.95
C GLN A 29 0.89 -9.26 19.45
N ILE A 30 2.02 -8.83 18.88
CA ILE A 30 2.17 -8.66 17.43
C ILE A 30 2.08 -10.05 16.79
N ASP A 31 0.95 -10.31 16.13
CA ASP A 31 0.73 -11.49 15.30
C ASP A 31 0.38 -11.08 13.86
N ASP A 32 0.20 -12.07 12.99
CA ASP A 32 -0.15 -11.89 11.58
C ASP A 32 -1.49 -11.17 11.36
N LYS A 33 -2.29 -10.89 12.42
CA LYS A 33 -3.54 -10.12 12.34
C LYS A 33 -3.32 -8.63 12.62
N THR A 34 -2.18 -8.24 13.18
CA THR A 34 -1.85 -6.83 13.45
C THR A 34 -1.47 -6.03 12.20
N TYR A 35 -1.25 -6.67 11.05
CA TYR A 35 -1.00 -5.97 9.78
C TYR A 35 -2.06 -4.92 9.45
N GLY A 36 -3.33 -5.18 9.79
CA GLY A 36 -4.44 -4.27 9.55
C GLY A 36 -4.30 -2.95 10.33
N ILE A 37 -3.74 -3.00 11.54
CA ILE A 37 -3.46 -1.81 12.36
C ILE A 37 -2.39 -0.96 11.68
N HIS A 38 -1.30 -1.59 11.24
CA HIS A 38 -0.25 -0.91 10.50
C HIS A 38 -0.76 -0.33 9.17
N ALA A 39 -1.61 -1.05 8.42
CA ALA A 39 -2.21 -0.52 7.20
C ALA A 39 -3.07 0.74 7.48
N VAL A 40 -3.87 0.72 8.55
CA VAL A 40 -4.69 1.88 8.96
C VAL A 40 -3.82 3.06 9.39
N LEU A 41 -2.77 2.83 10.19
CA LEU A 41 -1.80 3.87 10.55
C LEU A 41 -1.13 4.45 9.31
N GLY A 42 -0.76 3.60 8.34
CA GLY A 42 -0.22 4.01 7.05
C GLY A 42 -1.15 4.97 6.31
N GLY A 43 -2.43 4.61 6.20
CA GLY A 43 -3.46 5.46 5.60
C GLY A 43 -3.63 6.80 6.32
N ILE A 44 -3.68 6.79 7.65
CA ILE A 44 -3.79 8.03 8.44
C ILE A 44 -2.57 8.93 8.23
N HIS A 45 -1.36 8.37 8.18
CA HIS A 45 -0.15 9.16 7.91
C HIS A 45 -0.13 9.74 6.50
N ILE A 46 -0.71 9.05 5.50
CA ILE A 46 -0.94 9.63 4.17
C ILE A 46 -1.89 10.83 4.25
N ASP A 47 -3.00 10.70 4.97
CA ASP A 47 -4.00 11.77 5.16
C ASP A 47 -3.38 13.00 5.86
N LEU A 48 -2.37 12.78 6.71
CA LEU A 48 -1.59 13.84 7.39
C LEU A 48 -0.42 14.39 6.57
N GLY A 49 -0.13 13.84 5.39
CA GLY A 49 1.05 14.18 4.58
C GLY A 49 2.38 13.66 5.14
N GLU A 50 2.35 12.81 6.16
CA GLU A 50 3.51 12.21 6.81
C GLU A 50 4.01 10.97 6.05
N ASN A 51 4.34 11.12 4.76
CA ASN A 51 4.60 10.02 3.84
C ASN A 51 5.69 9.03 4.32
N ASN A 52 6.72 9.49 5.04
CA ASN A 52 7.75 8.61 5.60
C ASN A 52 7.20 7.67 6.70
N LYS A 53 6.32 8.18 7.57
CA LYS A 53 5.66 7.34 8.59
C LYS A 53 4.65 6.38 7.95
N ALA A 54 4.00 6.82 6.88
CA ALA A 54 3.15 5.95 6.08
C ALA A 54 3.96 4.79 5.48
N LEU A 55 5.14 5.10 4.92
CA LEU A 55 6.04 4.11 4.33
C LEU A 55 6.43 3.04 5.35
N GLU A 56 6.89 3.44 6.54
CA GLU A 56 7.26 2.50 7.61
C GLU A 56 6.10 1.59 8.02
N ASN A 57 4.88 2.14 8.13
CA ASN A 57 3.71 1.38 8.52
C ASN A 57 3.27 0.40 7.43
N TYR A 58 3.22 0.83 6.17
CA TYR A 58 2.88 -0.08 5.08
C TYR A 58 3.94 -1.18 4.89
N GLN A 59 5.23 -0.88 5.06
CA GLN A 59 6.28 -1.91 5.06
C GLN A 59 6.09 -2.94 6.19
N LYS A 60 5.71 -2.51 7.40
CA LYS A 60 5.37 -3.45 8.48
C LYS A 60 4.15 -4.29 8.11
N ALA A 61 3.12 -3.67 7.54
CA ALA A 61 1.89 -4.34 7.14
C ALA A 61 2.14 -5.40 6.05
N THR A 62 2.94 -5.11 5.02
CA THR A 62 3.28 -6.07 3.96
C THR A 62 4.25 -7.16 4.44
N LYS A 63 5.10 -6.87 5.43
CA LYS A 63 5.95 -7.89 6.06
C LYS A 63 5.14 -8.88 6.90
N LEU A 64 4.13 -8.40 7.62
CA LEU A 64 3.26 -9.23 8.45
C LEU A 64 2.26 -10.04 7.60
N ASN A 65 1.70 -9.42 6.56
CA ASN A 65 0.84 -10.10 5.60
C ASN A 65 1.24 -9.75 4.15
N PRO A 66 2.09 -10.58 3.52
CA PRO A 66 2.54 -10.37 2.14
C PRO A 66 1.41 -10.44 1.10
N GLU A 67 0.28 -11.07 1.41
CA GLU A 67 -0.87 -11.27 0.51
C GLU A 67 -1.95 -10.19 0.68
N SER A 68 -1.79 -9.26 1.63
CA SER A 68 -2.71 -8.14 1.80
C SER A 68 -2.59 -7.16 0.64
N GLU A 69 -3.58 -7.18 -0.27
CA GLU A 69 -3.65 -6.26 -1.41
C GLU A 69 -3.65 -4.81 -0.97
N LEU A 70 -4.46 -4.49 0.05
CA LEU A 70 -4.57 -3.13 0.58
C LEU A 70 -3.24 -2.63 1.12
N SER A 71 -2.51 -3.46 1.87
CA SER A 71 -1.20 -3.09 2.41
C SER A 71 -0.19 -2.87 1.30
N SER A 72 -0.20 -3.74 0.29
CA SER A 72 0.71 -3.67 -0.84
C SER A 72 0.44 -2.44 -1.70
N LEU A 73 -0.83 -2.16 -2.02
CA LEU A 73 -1.21 -0.98 -2.79
C LEU A 73 -0.88 0.30 -2.01
N GLY A 74 -1.15 0.31 -0.70
CA GLY A 74 -0.74 1.41 0.18
C GLY A 74 0.77 1.66 0.15
N LEU A 75 1.58 0.60 0.18
CA LEU A 75 3.04 0.69 0.06
C LEU A 75 3.45 1.24 -1.31
N TYR A 76 2.90 0.69 -2.40
CA TYR A 76 3.14 1.13 -3.77
C TYR A 76 2.87 2.64 -3.95
N LEU A 77 1.66 3.09 -3.58
CA LEU A 77 1.26 4.49 -3.72
C LEU A 77 2.12 5.42 -2.86
N THR A 78 2.52 4.96 -1.67
CA THR A 78 3.40 5.74 -0.79
C THR A 78 4.80 5.88 -1.38
N LEU A 79 5.34 4.81 -1.99
CA LEU A 79 6.64 4.83 -2.67
C LEU A 79 6.61 5.76 -3.89
N ALA A 80 5.56 5.68 -4.72
CA ALA A 80 5.36 6.58 -5.86
C ALA A 80 5.28 8.05 -5.41
N LYS A 81 4.53 8.34 -4.34
CA LYS A 81 4.43 9.70 -3.77
C LYS A 81 5.75 10.23 -3.21
N LEU A 82 6.68 9.34 -2.87
CA LEU A 82 8.04 9.66 -2.43
C LEU A 82 9.06 9.69 -3.59
N ASN A 83 8.61 9.58 -4.84
CA ASN A 83 9.44 9.46 -6.05
C ASN A 83 10.42 8.27 -6.00
N LYS A 84 9.98 7.17 -5.37
CA LYS A 84 10.70 5.89 -5.29
C LYS A 84 10.11 4.89 -6.26
N ASP A 85 10.09 5.27 -7.53
CA ASP A 85 9.34 4.57 -8.58
C ASP A 85 9.84 3.14 -8.81
N VAL A 86 11.16 2.94 -8.68
CA VAL A 86 11.79 1.62 -8.80
C VAL A 86 11.29 0.69 -7.68
N GLU A 87 11.32 1.15 -6.43
CA GLU A 87 10.82 0.38 -5.30
C GLU A 87 9.31 0.16 -5.39
N ALA A 88 8.55 1.13 -5.90
CA ALA A 88 7.11 0.98 -6.13
C ALA A 88 6.84 -0.18 -7.09
N ILE A 89 7.50 -0.21 -8.26
CA ILE A 89 7.35 -1.31 -9.21
C ILE A 89 7.75 -2.65 -8.58
N TYR A 90 8.84 -2.70 -7.81
CA TYR A 90 9.22 -3.94 -7.14
C TYR A 90 8.14 -4.44 -6.17
N GLU A 91 7.48 -3.54 -5.44
CA GLU A 91 6.36 -3.92 -4.56
C GLU A 91 5.16 -4.43 -5.35
N LEU A 92 4.78 -3.75 -6.44
CA LEU A 92 3.74 -4.20 -7.36
C LEU A 92 4.04 -5.61 -7.89
N MET A 93 5.26 -5.83 -8.39
CA MET A 93 5.71 -7.13 -8.88
C MET A 93 5.74 -8.20 -7.79
N ARG A 94 6.15 -7.86 -6.57
CA ARG A 94 6.16 -8.77 -5.42
C ARG A 94 4.76 -9.29 -5.16
N TYR A 95 3.76 -8.41 -5.15
CA TYR A 95 2.38 -8.77 -4.90
C TYR A 95 1.78 -9.62 -6.02
N LEU A 96 1.89 -9.15 -7.26
CA LEU A 96 1.23 -9.75 -8.43
C LEU A 96 1.82 -11.09 -8.86
N LYS A 97 3.05 -11.43 -8.43
CA LYS A 97 3.62 -12.77 -8.65
C LYS A 97 2.83 -13.89 -7.96
N CYS A 98 2.12 -13.58 -6.89
CA CYS A 98 1.44 -14.58 -6.06
C CYS A 98 -0.08 -14.36 -5.96
N ASN A 99 -0.55 -13.14 -6.23
CA ASN A 99 -1.95 -12.75 -6.03
C ASN A 99 -2.52 -12.05 -7.28
N PRO A 100 -3.80 -12.26 -7.61
CA PRO A 100 -4.46 -11.52 -8.69
C PRO A 100 -4.66 -10.04 -8.32
N ALA A 101 -4.59 -9.15 -9.31
CA ALA A 101 -4.85 -7.72 -9.19
C ALA A 101 -6.36 -7.41 -9.18
N TYR A 102 -6.95 -7.19 -8.02
CA TYR A 102 -8.29 -6.60 -7.94
C TYR A 102 -8.22 -5.07 -7.83
N LEU A 103 -7.43 -4.56 -6.89
CA LEU A 103 -7.23 -3.12 -6.66
C LEU A 103 -6.11 -2.52 -7.51
N TYR A 104 -5.22 -3.35 -8.06
CA TYR A 104 -4.09 -2.90 -8.88
C TYR A 104 -4.42 -2.65 -10.35
N LYS A 105 -5.65 -2.86 -10.81
CA LYS A 105 -6.01 -2.71 -12.24
C LYS A 105 -5.80 -1.28 -12.72
N ASP A 106 -6.40 -0.31 -12.04
CA ASP A 106 -6.25 1.11 -12.37
C ASP A 106 -4.77 1.53 -12.30
N THR A 107 -4.03 1.03 -11.31
CA THR A 107 -2.59 1.26 -11.19
C THR A 107 -1.79 0.69 -12.36
N LEU A 108 -2.15 -0.49 -12.87
CA LEU A 108 -1.51 -1.09 -14.04
C LEU A 108 -1.84 -0.30 -15.31
N GLU A 109 -3.07 0.20 -15.46
CA GLU A 109 -3.48 1.08 -16.56
C GLU A 109 -2.67 2.39 -16.57
N GLU A 110 -2.55 3.05 -15.42
CA GLU A 110 -1.74 4.27 -15.26
C GLU A 110 -0.27 4.05 -15.62
N LEU A 111 0.31 2.92 -15.19
CA LEU A 111 1.69 2.57 -15.54
C LEU A 111 1.86 2.28 -17.04
N LEU A 112 0.89 1.62 -17.68
CA LEU A 112 0.91 1.39 -19.12
C LEU A 112 0.82 2.69 -19.92
N GLU A 113 0.05 3.66 -19.46
CA GLU A 113 0.02 4.99 -20.07
C GLU A 113 1.34 5.73 -19.88
N GLY A 114 1.91 5.70 -18.66
CA GLY A 114 3.23 6.26 -18.37
C GLY A 114 4.34 5.69 -19.27
N LEU A 115 4.27 4.40 -19.62
CA LEU A 115 5.21 3.78 -20.57
C LEU A 115 5.14 4.41 -21.96
N LYS A 116 3.95 4.79 -22.45
CA LYS A 116 3.78 5.46 -23.76
C LYS A 116 4.43 6.85 -23.77
N GLU A 117 4.48 7.50 -22.61
CA GLU A 117 5.13 8.79 -22.40
C GLU A 117 6.64 8.66 -22.11
N GLY A 118 7.18 7.43 -22.06
CA GLY A 118 8.60 7.15 -21.85
C GLY A 118 9.02 6.96 -20.38
N TYR A 119 8.07 6.93 -19.45
CA TYR A 119 8.34 6.62 -18.04
C TYR A 119 8.55 5.12 -17.83
N MET A 120 9.48 4.74 -16.94
CA MET A 120 9.70 3.35 -16.49
C MET A 120 9.94 2.30 -17.60
N THR A 121 10.45 2.71 -18.77
CA THR A 121 10.72 1.83 -19.93
C THR A 121 11.68 0.67 -19.63
N ASN A 122 12.55 0.81 -18.62
CA ASN A 122 13.43 -0.26 -18.13
C ASN A 122 12.66 -1.48 -17.58
N TYR A 123 11.38 -1.33 -17.26
CA TYR A 123 10.49 -2.37 -16.72
C TYR A 123 9.31 -2.67 -17.65
N GLU A 124 9.37 -2.22 -18.91
CA GLU A 124 8.25 -2.30 -19.85
C GLU A 124 7.71 -3.73 -20.01
N ASN A 125 8.62 -4.70 -20.20
CA ASN A 125 8.24 -6.08 -20.44
C ASN A 125 7.50 -6.69 -19.23
N GLU A 126 7.99 -6.42 -18.03
CA GLU A 126 7.40 -6.87 -16.78
C GLU A 126 6.03 -6.24 -16.54
N ILE A 127 5.91 -4.91 -16.71
CA ILE A 127 4.63 -4.20 -16.54
C ILE A 127 3.59 -4.73 -17.53
N ARG A 128 3.94 -4.86 -18.82
CA ARG A 128 3.03 -5.39 -19.85
C ARG A 128 2.62 -6.83 -19.57
N LYS A 129 3.54 -7.66 -19.10
CA LYS A 129 3.24 -9.04 -18.72
C LYS A 129 2.24 -9.08 -17.56
N LEU A 130 2.50 -8.34 -16.49
CA LEU A 130 1.62 -8.29 -15.32
C LEU A 130 0.24 -7.73 -15.66
N ALA A 131 0.17 -6.68 -16.47
CA ALA A 131 -1.09 -6.13 -16.96
C ALA A 131 -1.91 -7.18 -17.72
N LYS A 132 -1.29 -7.88 -18.67
CA LYS A 132 -1.94 -8.94 -19.45
C LYS A 132 -2.42 -10.09 -18.57
N GLU A 133 -1.60 -10.57 -17.64
CA GLU A 133 -1.96 -11.65 -16.71
C GLU A 133 -3.15 -11.28 -15.79
N ASN A 134 -3.37 -9.99 -15.58
CA ASN A 134 -4.44 -9.46 -14.75
C ASN A 134 -5.63 -8.87 -15.54
N GLY A 135 -5.69 -9.12 -16.85
CA GLY A 135 -6.79 -8.69 -17.71
C GLY A 135 -6.87 -7.18 -17.92
N VAL A 136 -5.74 -6.48 -17.80
CA VAL A 136 -5.58 -5.07 -18.16
C VAL A 136 -4.94 -5.03 -19.55
N GLU A 137 -5.69 -4.55 -20.54
CA GLU A 137 -5.22 -4.45 -21.93
C GLU A 137 -4.52 -3.10 -22.14
N SER A 138 -3.42 -3.10 -22.91
CA SER A 138 -2.59 -1.92 -23.20
C SER A 138 -2.93 -1.28 -24.55
#